data_AF-D3IVL3-F1
#
_entry.id   AF-D3IVL3-F1
#
_cell.length_a   1.000
_cell.length_b   1.000
_cell.length_c   1.000
_cell.angle_alpha   90.00
_cell.angle_beta   90.00
_cell.angle_gamma   90.00
#
_symmetry.space_group_name_H-M   'P 1'
#
loop_
_entity.id
_entity.type
_entity.pdbx_description
1 polymer ?
#
loop_
_entity_poly.entity_id
_entity_poly.type
_entity_poly.pdbx_seq_one_letter_code
_entity_poly.pdbx_strand_id
1 'polypeptide(L)'
;MAGDREEGEPPLPAEAPASERVAAAVEAVAAAGEYRNAFRRQLLALSRRIRLLGPFAEELRERRAPAPEEEERALAPLADALEKALELLRLGREGSRIFLVSELFNPMLG
;
A
#
# COMPACT_ATOMS: atom_id res chain seq x y z
N MET A 1 -31.39 -21.25 -34.24
CA MET A 1 -30.88 -20.03 -33.61
C MET A 1 -30.87 -20.30 -32.11
N ALA A 2 -29.73 -20.73 -31.58
CA ALA A 2 -29.53 -20.98 -30.16
C ALA A 2 -28.17 -20.39 -29.83
N GLY A 3 -28.16 -19.52 -28.82
CA GLY A 3 -27.15 -18.49 -28.61
C GLY A 3 -25.73 -19.02 -28.54
N ASP A 4 -24.86 -18.26 -29.19
CA ASP A 4 -23.44 -18.22 -28.90
C ASP A 4 -23.27 -18.05 -27.39
N ARG A 5 -22.72 -19.09 -26.76
CA ARG A 5 -22.22 -19.01 -25.40
C ARG A 5 -20.97 -18.16 -25.49
N GLU A 6 -21.07 -16.90 -25.10
CA GLU A 6 -19.89 -16.14 -24.72
C GLU A 6 -19.29 -16.82 -23.50
N GLU A 7 -18.33 -17.72 -23.74
CA GLU A 7 -17.34 -18.12 -22.76
C GLU A 7 -16.55 -16.86 -22.43
N GLY A 8 -17.03 -16.13 -21.41
CA GLY A 8 -16.29 -15.04 -20.81
C GLY A 8 -14.91 -15.55 -20.42
N GLU A 9 -13.90 -14.95 -21.05
CA GLU A 9 -12.50 -14.99 -20.65
C GLU A 9 -12.43 -15.10 -19.11
N PRO A 10 -11.74 -16.11 -18.54
CA PRO A 10 -11.56 -16.13 -17.09
C PRO A 10 -10.89 -14.80 -16.73
N PRO A 11 -11.49 -13.97 -15.85
CA PRO A 11 -10.89 -12.70 -15.52
C PRO A 11 -9.48 -12.99 -15.03
N LEU A 12 -8.50 -12.41 -15.74
CA LEU A 12 -7.10 -12.32 -15.36
C LEU A 12 -7.04 -12.21 -13.84
N PRO A 13 -6.18 -13.01 -13.15
CA PRO A 13 -6.24 -13.19 -11.69
C PRO A 13 -6.48 -11.84 -11.06
N ALA A 14 -7.73 -11.62 -10.63
CA ALA A 14 -8.21 -10.29 -10.32
C ALA A 14 -7.25 -9.75 -9.27
N GLU A 15 -6.59 -8.63 -9.55
CA GLU A 15 -5.83 -7.93 -8.54
C GLU A 15 -6.69 -7.89 -7.29
N ALA A 16 -6.13 -8.29 -6.15
CA ALA A 16 -6.90 -8.40 -4.91
C ALA A 16 -7.72 -7.11 -4.71
N PRO A 17 -8.98 -7.20 -4.24
CA PRO A 17 -9.83 -6.04 -4.09
C PRO A 17 -9.09 -4.95 -3.33
N ALA A 18 -9.30 -3.70 -3.73
CA ALA A 18 -8.58 -2.56 -3.17
C ALA A 18 -8.77 -2.48 -1.64
N SER A 19 -9.95 -2.86 -1.14
CA SER A 19 -10.23 -3.00 0.29
C SER A 19 -9.28 -3.98 1.00
N GLU A 20 -9.02 -5.15 0.43
CA GLU A 20 -8.08 -6.14 0.96
C GLU A 20 -6.63 -5.64 0.87
N ARG A 21 -6.26 -5.01 -0.25
CA ARG A 21 -4.93 -4.42 -0.44
C ARG A 21 -4.63 -3.33 0.60
N VAL A 22 -5.59 -2.43 0.85
CA VAL A 22 -5.50 -1.41 1.91
C VAL A 22 -5.27 -2.07 3.27
N ALA A 23 -6.09 -3.05 3.63
CA ALA A 23 -5.98 -3.72 4.93
C ALA A 23 -4.63 -4.42 5.10
N ALA A 24 -4.19 -5.16 4.08
CA ALA A 24 -2.90 -5.84 4.07
C ALA A 24 -1.71 -4.86 4.22
N ALA A 25 -1.74 -3.72 3.52
CA ALA A 25 -0.69 -2.72 3.59
C ALA A 25 -0.59 -2.06 4.97
N VAL A 26 -1.72 -1.69 5.58
CA VAL A 26 -1.75 -1.06 6.92
C VAL A 26 -1.18 -2.02 7.97
N GLU A 27 -1.55 -3.30 7.91
CA GLU A 27 -1.06 -4.29 8.85
C GLU A 27 0.41 -4.63 8.67
N ALA A 28 0.89 -4.68 7.44
CA ALA A 28 2.31 -4.83 7.17
C ALA A 28 3.13 -3.70 7.81
N VAL A 29 2.58 -2.47 7.90
CA VAL A 29 3.19 -1.34 8.60
C VAL A 29 3.02 -1.44 10.12
N ALA A 30 1.93 -2.03 10.62
CA ALA A 30 1.70 -2.27 12.04
C ALA A 30 2.66 -3.33 12.61
N ALA A 31 2.86 -4.45 11.90
CA ALA A 31 3.81 -5.52 12.24
C ALA A 31 5.29 -5.08 12.14
N ALA A 32 5.51 -3.90 11.58
CA ALA A 32 6.81 -3.40 11.22
C ALA A 32 7.57 -2.82 12.47
N GLY A 33 8.78 -3.32 12.77
CA GLY A 33 9.72 -2.77 13.80
C GLY A 33 10.47 -1.45 13.47
N GLU A 34 11.65 -1.24 14.06
CA GLU A 34 12.40 0.02 13.98
C GLU A 34 13.08 0.30 12.62
N TYR A 35 13.30 1.58 12.30
CA TYR A 35 14.02 2.06 11.11
C TYR A 35 15.43 2.53 11.47
N ARG A 36 16.44 2.20 10.65
CA ARG A 36 17.87 2.37 10.97
C ARG A 36 18.62 3.41 10.11
N ASN A 37 17.93 4.30 9.40
CA ASN A 37 18.54 5.21 8.42
C ASN A 37 18.47 6.70 8.80
N ALA A 38 19.17 7.56 8.05
CA ALA A 38 19.14 9.03 8.21
C ALA A 38 17.71 9.61 8.12
N PHE A 39 16.82 8.92 7.40
CA PHE A 39 15.40 9.25 7.24
C PHE A 39 14.51 8.69 8.34
N ARG A 40 15.07 8.12 9.42
CA ARG A 40 14.34 7.48 10.52
C ARG A 40 13.18 8.33 11.01
N ARG A 41 13.36 9.65 11.17
CA ARG A 41 12.29 10.53 11.66
C ARG A 41 11.11 10.62 10.69
N GLN A 42 11.38 10.77 9.40
CA GLN A 42 10.36 10.88 8.36
C GLN A 42 9.65 9.54 8.13
N LEU A 43 10.40 8.44 8.09
CA LEU A 43 9.83 7.09 7.96
C LEU A 43 9.03 6.67 9.20
N LEU A 44 9.47 7.02 10.41
CA LEU A 44 8.66 6.84 11.62
C LEU A 44 7.39 7.67 11.58
N ALA A 45 7.47 8.92 11.13
CA ALA A 45 6.28 9.78 11.03
C ALA A 45 5.28 9.21 10.02
N LEU A 46 5.76 8.76 8.85
CA LEU A 46 4.94 8.09 7.85
C LEU A 46 4.31 6.80 8.40
N SER A 47 5.10 5.93 9.02
CA SER A 47 4.59 4.67 9.57
C SER A 47 3.55 4.90 10.66
N ARG A 48 3.75 5.92 11.50
CA ARG A 48 2.77 6.32 12.52
C ARG A 48 1.46 6.78 11.89
N ARG A 49 1.51 7.57 10.83
CA ARG A 49 0.31 8.02 10.10
C ARG A 49 -0.45 6.86 9.47
N ILE A 50 0.24 5.92 8.85
CA ILE A 50 -0.40 4.73 8.27
C ILE A 50 -1.06 3.87 9.35
N ARG A 51 -0.43 3.71 10.52
CA ARG A 51 -1.02 2.97 11.64
C ARG A 51 -2.31 3.58 12.20
N LEU A 52 -2.56 4.87 11.98
CA LEU A 52 -3.85 5.48 12.35
C LEU A 52 -5.01 4.91 11.54
N LEU A 53 -4.73 4.29 10.40
CA LEU A 53 -5.73 3.59 9.59
C LEU A 53 -6.03 2.17 10.10
N GLY A 54 -5.45 1.73 11.23
CA GLY A 54 -5.68 0.40 11.80
C GLY A 54 -7.16 0.04 11.97
N PRO A 55 -7.98 0.88 12.65
CA PRO A 55 -9.41 0.61 12.80
C PRO A 55 -10.15 0.52 11.46
N PHE A 56 -9.77 1.35 10.48
CA PHE A 56 -10.36 1.31 9.15
C PHE A 56 -10.00 0.01 8.40
N ALA A 57 -8.77 -0.48 8.53
CA ALA A 57 -8.36 -1.76 7.97
C ALA A 57 -9.11 -2.95 8.60
N GLU A 58 -9.36 -2.91 9.91
CA GLU A 58 -10.18 -3.90 10.61
C GLU A 58 -11.63 -3.89 10.07
N GLU A 59 -12.25 -2.71 9.96
CA GLU A 59 -13.59 -2.57 9.38
C GLU A 59 -13.68 -3.13 7.96
N LEU A 60 -12.68 -2.90 7.11
CA LEU A 60 -12.64 -3.45 5.75
C LEU A 60 -12.58 -4.99 5.75
N ARG A 61 -11.89 -5.60 6.70
CA ARG A 61 -11.78 -7.07 6.82
C ARG A 61 -12.99 -7.74 7.41
N GLU A 62 -13.65 -7.10 8.37
CA GLU A 62 -14.82 -7.67 9.04
C GLU A 62 -16.06 -7.66 8.14
N ARG A 63 -16.00 -7.01 6.97
CA ARG A 63 -17.06 -7.03 5.97
C ARG A 63 -17.31 -8.45 5.49
N ARG A 64 -18.54 -8.91 5.73
CA ARG A 64 -19.04 -10.22 5.26
C ARG A 64 -19.35 -10.26 3.76
N ALA A 65 -19.54 -9.11 3.13
CA ALA A 65 -19.87 -9.00 1.72
C ALA A 65 -18.79 -8.18 0.99
N PRO A 66 -18.47 -8.52 -0.27
CA PRO A 66 -17.56 -7.71 -1.08
C PRO A 66 -18.12 -6.28 -1.21
N ALA A 67 -17.24 -5.29 -1.18
CA ALA A 67 -17.65 -3.91 -1.36
C ALA A 67 -18.20 -3.71 -2.79
N PRO A 68 -19.16 -2.79 -2.97
CA PRO A 68 -19.63 -2.43 -4.30
C PRO A 68 -18.46 -1.92 -5.16
N GLU A 69 -18.52 -2.17 -6.47
CA GLU A 69 -17.43 -1.83 -7.40
C GLU A 69 -17.02 -0.35 -7.34
N GLU A 70 -17.98 0.54 -7.09
CA GLU A 70 -17.73 1.99 -6.92
C GLU A 70 -16.86 2.29 -5.68
N GLU A 71 -17.06 1.56 -4.59
CA GLU A 71 -16.23 1.69 -3.39
C GLU A 71 -14.83 1.13 -3.62
N GLU A 72 -14.71 -0.02 -4.26
CA GLU A 72 -13.40 -0.58 -4.64
C GLU A 72 -12.62 0.39 -5.55
N ARG A 73 -13.29 1.04 -6.51
CA ARG A 73 -12.69 2.08 -7.35
C ARG A 73 -12.25 3.31 -6.53
N ALA A 74 -13.01 3.70 -5.52
CA ALA A 74 -12.64 4.81 -4.64
C ALA A 74 -11.45 4.46 -3.72
N LEU A 75 -11.30 3.18 -3.36
CA LEU A 75 -10.21 2.68 -2.53
C LEU A 75 -8.92 2.40 -3.32
N ALA A 76 -9.01 2.14 -4.64
CA ALA A 76 -7.85 1.80 -5.46
C ALA A 76 -6.68 2.81 -5.36
N PRO A 77 -6.89 4.15 -5.44
CA PRO A 77 -5.80 5.11 -5.28
C PRO A 77 -5.15 5.07 -3.89
N LEU A 78 -5.94 4.75 -2.85
CA LEU A 78 -5.42 4.61 -1.49
C LEU A 78 -4.59 3.33 -1.36
N ALA A 79 -5.05 2.22 -1.94
CA ALA A 79 -4.30 0.96 -2.01
C ALA A 79 -2.94 1.18 -2.67
N ASP A 80 -2.92 1.77 -3.87
CA ASP A 80 -1.69 2.06 -4.62
C ASP A 80 -0.72 2.96 -3.82
N ALA A 81 -1.25 3.98 -3.15
CA ALA A 81 -0.44 4.89 -2.34
C ALA A 81 0.17 4.19 -1.11
N LEU A 82 -0.60 3.32 -0.44
CA LEU A 82 -0.14 2.56 0.72
C LEU A 82 0.91 1.52 0.34
N GLU A 83 0.78 0.87 -0.81
CA GLU A 83 1.77 -0.07 -1.32
C GLU A 83 3.10 0.62 -1.63
N LYS A 84 3.06 1.76 -2.32
CA LYS A 84 4.26 2.59 -2.55
C LYS A 84 4.90 3.05 -1.24
N ALA A 85 4.09 3.44 -0.26
CA ALA A 85 4.58 3.81 1.05
C ALA A 85 5.23 2.61 1.77
N LEU A 86 4.67 1.41 1.65
CA LEU A 86 5.22 0.20 2.23
C LEU A 86 6.57 -0.18 1.59
N GLU A 87 6.71 -0.03 0.27
CA GLU A 87 7.99 -0.20 -0.43
C GLU A 87 9.06 0.77 0.10
N LEU A 88 8.72 2.06 0.24
CA LEU A 88 9.63 3.06 0.84
C LEU A 88 10.04 2.69 2.26
N LEU A 89 9.10 2.22 3.09
CA LEU A 89 9.38 1.78 4.46
C LEU A 89 10.30 0.54 4.48
N ARG A 90 10.13 -0.40 3.55
CA ARG A 90 11.01 -1.58 3.38
C ARG A 90 12.43 -1.16 2.98
N LEU A 91 12.57 -0.30 1.98
CA LEU A 91 13.87 0.25 1.55
C LEU A 91 14.61 0.98 2.69
N GLY A 92 13.85 1.70 3.52
CA GLY A 92 14.40 2.39 4.68
C GLY A 92 14.87 1.49 5.81
N ARG A 93 14.42 0.23 5.85
CA ARG A 93 14.87 -0.80 6.80
C ARG A 93 16.07 -1.58 6.32
N GLU A 94 16.04 -1.96 5.05
CA GLU A 94 17.09 -2.75 4.42
C GLU A 94 18.38 -1.93 4.25
N GLY A 95 18.32 -0.62 4.48
CA GLY A 95 19.49 0.26 4.46
C GLY A 95 20.01 0.41 3.04
N SER A 96 19.16 0.83 2.11
CA SER A 96 19.60 1.04 0.74
C SER A 96 20.58 2.23 0.66
N ARG A 97 21.85 1.95 0.35
CA ARG A 97 22.88 2.97 0.06
C ARG A 97 22.49 3.88 -1.12
N ILE A 98 21.55 3.46 -1.96
CA ILE A 98 21.15 4.16 -3.20
C ILE A 98 20.33 5.42 -2.88
N PHE A 99 19.51 5.43 -1.82
CA PHE A 99 18.68 6.60 -1.49
C PHE A 99 19.50 7.76 -0.89
N LEU A 100 20.64 7.46 -0.24
CA LEU A 100 21.56 8.49 0.24
C LEU A 100 22.18 9.30 -0.92
N VAL A 101 22.27 8.73 -2.13
CA VAL A 101 22.85 9.41 -3.28
C VAL A 101 21.93 10.50 -3.82
N SER A 102 20.60 10.33 -3.80
CA SER A 102 19.69 11.39 -4.28
C SER A 102 19.63 12.61 -3.36
N GLU A 103 19.88 12.46 -2.05
CA GLU A 103 19.96 13.62 -1.14
C GLU A 103 21.38 14.21 -1.02
N LEU A 104 22.45 13.42 -1.14
CA LEU A 104 23.80 13.96 -1.26
C LEU A 104 24.07 14.59 -2.63
N PHE A 105 23.34 14.18 -3.68
CA PHE A 105 23.38 14.78 -5.01
C PHE A 105 22.32 15.88 -5.16
N ASN A 106 22.09 16.67 -4.12
CA ASN A 106 21.59 18.03 -4.30
C ASN A 106 22.65 19.03 -3.83
N PRO A 107 23.67 19.34 -4.65
CA PRO A 107 24.67 20.36 -4.35
C PRO A 107 24.15 21.78 -4.69
N MET A 108 22.89 22.11 -4.37
CA MET A 108 22.36 23.47 -4.56
C MET A 108 21.34 23.86 -3.48
N LEU A 109 21.87 24.16 -2.29
CA LEU A 109 21.31 25.18 -1.41
C LEU A 109 22.50 25.97 -0.85
N GLY A 110 22.99 26.87 -1.72
CA GLY A 110 23.74 28.06 -1.32
C GLY A 110 22.79 29.22 -1.12
#